data_AF-A0A392Q189-F1
#
_entry.id   AF-A0A392Q189-F1
#
_cell.length_a   1.000
_cell.length_b   1.000
_cell.length_c   1.000
_cell.angle_alpha   90.00
_cell.angle_beta   90.00
_cell.angle_gamma   90.00
#
_symmetry.space_group_name_H-M   'P 1'
#
loop_
_entity.id
_entity.type
_entity.pdbx_description
1 polymer ?
#
loop_
_entity_poly.entity_id
_entity_poly.type
_entity_poly.pdbx_seq_one_letter_code
_entity_poly.pdbx_strand_id
1 'polypeptide(L)' 'MTGQNVTECVGGSRTITFDDLSSRYHTHCDPRLNASQSLELAFAIAERL' A
#
# COMPACT_ATOMS: atom_id res chain seq x y z
N MET A 1 -0.15 7.96 -1.46
CA MET A 1 -0.27 7.28 -0.16
C MET A 1 -1.53 7.75 0.56
N THR A 2 -2.19 6.88 1.35
CA THR A 2 -3.39 7.20 2.16
C THR A 2 -3.35 6.45 3.49
N GLY A 3 -3.87 7.06 4.56
CA GLY A 3 -4.02 6.39 5.87
C GLY A 3 -5.14 5.34 5.91
N GLN A 4 -5.90 5.20 4.83
CA GLN A 4 -6.95 4.19 4.71
C GLN A 4 -6.36 2.82 4.38
N ASN A 5 -7.03 1.76 4.85
CA ASN A 5 -6.67 0.37 4.54
C ASN A 5 -7.15 -0.03 3.13
N VAL A 6 -6.61 0.60 2.09
CA VAL A 6 -6.94 0.33 0.67
C VAL A 6 -6.16 -0.88 0.14
N THR A 7 -6.69 -1.50 -0.92
CA THR A 7 -6.06 -2.59 -1.66
C THR A 7 -5.69 -2.14 -3.06
N GLU A 8 -4.87 -1.10 -3.16
CA GLU A 8 -4.53 -0.47 -4.46
C GLU A 8 -3.13 -0.87 -4.97
N CYS A 9 -2.19 -1.18 -4.07
CA CYS A 9 -0.84 -1.64 -4.41
C CYS A 9 -0.62 -3.09 -3.94
N VAL A 10 -0.06 -3.95 -4.80
CA VAL A 10 0.30 -5.34 -4.48
C VAL A 10 1.53 -5.42 -3.57
N GLY A 11 1.65 -6.52 -2.82
CA GLY A 11 2.77 -6.78 -1.91
C GLY A 11 2.66 -6.09 -0.56
N GLY A 12 3.81 -5.72 0.00
CA GLY A 12 3.96 -5.26 1.39
C GLY A 12 3.84 -6.41 2.41
N SER A 13 4.09 -6.11 3.68
CA SER A 13 4.05 -7.05 4.81
C SER A 13 2.73 -7.81 4.97
N ARG A 14 1.59 -7.20 4.62
CA ARG A 14 0.26 -7.84 4.65
C ARG A 14 -0.07 -8.65 3.39
N THR A 15 0.88 -8.77 2.46
CA THR A 15 0.80 -9.45 1.15
C THR A 15 -0.54 -9.25 0.45
N ILE A 16 -0.69 -8.10 -0.23
CA ILE A 16 -1.84 -7.86 -1.12
C ILE A 16 -1.57 -8.54 -2.46
N THR A 17 -2.47 -9.42 -2.89
CA THR A 17 -2.42 -10.10 -4.19
C THR A 17 -3.20 -9.32 -5.26
N PHE A 18 -3.12 -9.75 -6.51
CA PHE A 18 -3.93 -9.16 -7.59
C PHE A 18 -5.43 -9.37 -7.38
N ASP A 19 -5.83 -10.50 -6.81
CA ASP A 19 -7.24 -10.83 -6.55
C ASP A 19 -7.84 -9.91 -5.47
N ASP A 20 -7.01 -9.47 -4.52
CA ASP A 20 -7.42 -8.57 -3.43
C ASP A 20 -7.72 -7.14 -3.91
N LEU A 21 -7.22 -6.75 -5.09
CA LEU A 21 -7.31 -5.36 -5.55
C LEU A 21 -8.75 -4.87 -5.60
N SER A 22 -9.67 -5.72 -6.05
CA SER A 22 -11.10 -5.41 -6.17
C SER A 22 -11.82 -5.12 -4.85
N SER A 23 -11.25 -5.53 -3.70
CA SER A 23 -11.89 -5.39 -2.40
C SER A 23 -12.10 -3.94 -1.96
N ARG A 24 -11.06 -3.10 -2.14
CA ARG A 24 -11.00 -1.73 -1.62
C ARG A 24 -10.16 -0.81 -2.50
N TYR A 25 -10.38 -0.86 -3.81
CA TYR A 25 -9.82 0.08 -4.79
C TYR A 25 -10.67 1.35 -4.87
N HIS A 26 -10.14 2.50 -4.47
CA HIS A 26 -10.94 3.74 -4.39
C HIS A 26 -10.39 4.90 -5.22
N THR A 27 -9.11 4.89 -5.54
CA THR A 27 -8.50 5.89 -6.42
C THR A 27 -9.03 5.78 -7.85
N HIS A 28 -9.16 6.93 -8.52
CA HIS A 28 -9.60 7.02 -9.92
C HIS A 28 -8.42 7.22 -10.89
N CYS A 29 -7.23 7.43 -10.34
CA CYS A 29 -5.99 7.62 -11.09
C CYS A 29 -5.02 6.52 -10.63
N ASP A 30 -3.89 6.91 -10.07
CA ASP A 30 -2.86 5.95 -9.66
C ASP A 30 -3.18 5.22 -8.35
N PRO A 31 -2.77 3.94 -8.24
CA PRO A 31 -2.86 3.16 -7.01
C PRO A 31 -2.05 3.78 -5.88
N ARG A 32 -2.62 3.82 -4.67
CA ARG A 32 -1.99 4.43 -3.50
C ARG A 32 -1.54 3.36 -2.52
N LEU A 33 -0.36 3.55 -1.93
CA LEU A 33 0.05 2.82 -0.73
C LEU A 33 -0.97 3.04 0.39
N ASN A 34 -1.38 1.94 1.03
CA ASN A 34 -2.16 1.99 2.27
C ASN A 34 -1.26 2.36 3.47
N ALA A 35 -1.87 2.50 4.65
CA ALA A 35 -1.16 2.93 5.86
C ALA A 35 0.04 2.03 6.22
N SER A 36 -0.14 0.71 6.17
CA SER A 36 0.93 -0.24 6.53
C SER A 36 2.07 -0.22 5.53
N GLN A 37 1.77 -0.25 4.22
CA GLN A 37 2.77 -0.15 3.16
C GLN A 37 3.55 1.18 3.20
N SER A 38 2.87 2.27 3.57
CA SER A 38 3.49 3.60 3.69
C SER A 38 4.50 3.64 4.84
N LEU A 39 4.16 3.07 6.00
CA LEU A 39 5.07 2.98 7.14
C LEU A 39 6.25 2.05 6.87
N GLU A 40 6.00 0.92 6.23
CA GLU A 40 7.05 -0.02 5.81
C GLU A 40 8.07 0.65 4.89
N LEU A 41 7.59 1.41 3.89
CA LEU A 41 8.47 2.20 3.02
C LEU A 41 9.26 3.25 3.80
N ALA A 42 8.63 3.95 4.76
CA ALA A 42 9.30 4.96 5.57
C ALA A 42 10.44 4.36 6.40
N PHE A 43 10.23 3.21 7.04
CA PHE A 43 11.29 2.49 7.77
C PHE A 43 12.40 2.00 6.83
N ALA A 44 12.06 1.43 5.68
CA ALA A 44 13.04 0.96 4.70
C ALA A 44 13.91 2.10 4.13
N ILE A 45 13.36 3.31 3.99
CA ILE A 45 14.14 4.51 3.62
C ILE A 45 15.02 4.95 4.80
N ALA A 46 14.48 4.99 6.02
CA ALA A 46 15.23 5.41 7.20
C ALA A 46 16.44 4.52 7.49
N GLU A 47 16.37 3.21 7.21
CA GLU A 47 17.51 2.28 7.33
C GLU A 47 18.60 2.50 6.28
N ARG A 48 18.29 3.20 5.18
CA ARG A 48 19.23 3.49 4.08
C ARG A 48 19.83 4.89 4.16
N LEU A 49 19.46 5.66 5.18
CA LEU A 49 19.99 6.99 5.50
C LEU A 49 21.02 6.88 6.63
#